data_AF-A0A9P5YMC1-F1
#
_entry.id   AF-A0A9P5YMC1-F1
#
_cell.length_a   1.000
_cell.length_b   1.000
_cell.length_c   1.000
_cell.angle_alpha   90.00
_cell.angle_beta   90.00
_cell.angle_gamma   90.00
#
_symmetry.space_group_name_H-M   'P 1'
#
loop_
_entity.id
_entity.type
_entity.pdbx_description
1 polymer ?
#
loop_
_entity_poly.entity_id
_entity_poly.type
_entity_poly.pdbx_seq_one_letter_code
_entity_poly.pdbx_strand_id
1 'polypeptide(L)'
;MPDLAGISHPDGHHWKSKRNGKNGGVLQKKHQRVNWYHPFLWTHIDRVAPQVAWSPHYIVATLQGQYPALFAGLHRGTVAKWLSKNNRRRWSTATLQNVERRHALAGSGRAGILTQHPELIGEIKTRLQDLRNSGVWINRLLGRSVVLSVVQLKKPELLQKFKCSEQYIGQFMESIMDWSIRRGTQAAAHTPDD
;
A
#
# COMPACT_ATOMS: atom_id res chain seq x y z
N MET A 1 10.55 -13.43 17.56
CA MET A 1 11.12 -12.37 16.69
C MET A 1 10.11 -11.23 16.58
N PRO A 2 10.45 -10.00 17.00
CA PRO A 2 9.51 -8.88 16.89
C PRO A 2 9.14 -8.62 15.43
N ASP A 3 7.85 -8.40 15.15
CA ASP A 3 7.33 -8.13 13.81
C ASP A 3 7.76 -6.73 13.37
N LEU A 4 8.97 -6.63 12.81
CA LEU A 4 9.57 -5.40 12.29
C LEU A 4 8.73 -4.73 11.21
N ALA A 5 8.00 -5.52 10.43
CA ALA A 5 7.07 -4.99 9.45
C ALA A 5 5.89 -4.27 10.12
N GLY A 6 5.41 -4.77 11.27
CA GLY A 6 4.42 -4.10 12.10
C GLY A 6 4.93 -2.84 12.82
N ILE A 7 6.14 -2.89 13.38
CA ILE A 7 6.76 -1.78 14.13
C ILE A 7 7.16 -0.62 13.21
N SER A 8 7.55 -0.91 11.97
CA SER A 8 7.96 0.11 10.98
C SER A 8 6.79 0.90 10.36
N HIS A 9 5.56 0.72 10.87
CA HIS A 9 4.39 1.47 10.44
C HIS A 9 4.14 2.68 11.36
N PRO A 10 3.77 3.87 10.82
CA PRO A 10 3.54 5.08 11.62
C PRO A 10 2.47 4.93 12.71
N ASP A 11 1.54 3.99 12.55
CA ASP A 11 0.43 3.70 13.48
C ASP A 11 0.69 2.46 14.39
N GLY A 12 1.91 1.92 14.38
CA GLY A 12 2.34 0.79 15.23
C GLY A 12 1.54 -0.50 15.05
N HIS A 13 1.49 -1.38 16.05
CA HIS A 13 0.76 -2.66 15.97
C HIS A 13 -0.77 -2.50 15.84
N HIS A 14 -1.32 -1.31 16.10
CA HIS A 14 -2.76 -1.07 16.25
C HIS A 14 -3.46 -0.65 14.96
N TRP A 15 -2.75 -0.35 13.87
CA TRP A 15 -3.38 0.10 12.62
C TRP A 15 -4.31 -0.93 11.99
N LYS A 16 -4.13 -2.22 12.33
CA LYS A 16 -4.98 -3.33 11.88
C LYS A 16 -6.12 -3.68 12.82
N SER A 17 -6.19 -3.16 14.04
CA SER A 17 -7.19 -3.58 15.03
C SER A 17 -8.64 -3.28 14.61
N LYS A 18 -8.84 -2.41 13.61
CA LYS A 18 -10.16 -2.00 13.10
C LYS A 18 -10.67 -2.75 11.85
N ARG A 19 -9.98 -3.78 11.33
CA ARG A 19 -10.36 -4.44 10.05
C ARG A 19 -10.22 -5.96 10.10
N ASN A 20 -11.18 -6.59 10.78
CA ASN A 20 -11.22 -8.03 11.01
C ASN A 20 -12.59 -8.54 10.49
N GLY A 21 -12.66 -9.02 9.24
CA GLY A 21 -13.90 -9.43 8.57
C GLY A 21 -14.78 -10.36 9.42
N LYS A 22 -16.10 -10.14 9.47
CA LYS A 22 -17.07 -10.67 8.48
C LYS A 22 -18.05 -9.61 7.92
N ASN A 23 -17.80 -8.32 8.19
CA ASN A 23 -18.38 -7.14 7.51
C ASN A 23 -17.51 -5.88 7.77
N GLY A 24 -16.19 -6.07 7.78
CA GLY A 24 -15.16 -5.04 8.00
C GLY A 24 -13.91 -5.23 7.14
N GLY A 25 -14.01 -6.03 6.07
CA GLY A 25 -12.94 -6.29 5.08
C GLY A 25 -12.25 -7.65 5.16
N VAL A 26 -11.56 -8.03 4.07
CA VAL A 26 -10.74 -9.25 3.96
C VAL A 26 -9.66 -9.30 5.05
N LEU A 27 -9.47 -10.48 5.65
CA LEU A 27 -8.31 -10.84 6.49
C LEU A 27 -6.99 -10.52 5.77
N GLN A 28 -6.43 -9.35 6.07
CA GLN A 28 -5.18 -8.90 5.47
C GLN A 28 -4.02 -9.75 5.99
N LYS A 29 -3.37 -10.51 5.09
CA LYS A 29 -2.14 -11.26 5.40
C LYS A 29 -1.12 -10.35 6.09
N LYS A 30 -0.29 -10.93 6.97
CA LYS A 30 0.82 -10.19 7.64
C LYS A 30 1.66 -9.47 6.57
N HIS A 31 2.06 -8.24 6.87
CA HIS A 31 2.96 -7.50 5.96
C HIS A 31 4.29 -8.26 5.89
N GLN A 32 4.70 -8.62 4.67
CA GLN A 32 5.96 -9.33 4.46
C GLN A 32 7.15 -8.37 4.22
N ARG A 33 6.88 -7.10 3.91
CA ARG A 33 7.90 -6.12 3.50
C ARG A 33 8.13 -5.10 4.61
N VAL A 34 9.39 -4.91 4.97
CA VAL A 34 9.85 -3.92 5.96
C VAL A 34 9.95 -2.54 5.31
N ASN A 35 9.45 -1.51 6.00
CA ASN A 35 9.66 -0.12 5.59
C ASN A 35 11.02 0.39 6.09
N TRP A 36 12.05 0.28 5.26
CA TRP A 36 13.40 0.71 5.62
C TRP A 36 13.56 2.23 5.79
N TYR A 37 12.63 3.04 5.28
CA TYR A 37 12.66 4.51 5.44
C TYR A 37 12.06 4.97 6.78
N HIS A 38 11.56 4.05 7.61
CA HIS A 38 11.01 4.39 8.92
C HIS A 38 12.09 5.06 9.79
N PRO A 39 11.82 6.19 10.49
CA PRO A 39 12.84 6.95 11.21
C PRO A 39 13.70 6.13 12.17
N PHE A 40 13.07 5.16 12.86
CA PHE A 40 13.77 4.22 13.74
C PHE A 40 14.87 3.42 13.02
N LEU A 41 14.61 2.94 11.80
CA LEU A 41 15.59 2.16 11.02
C LEU A 41 16.53 3.06 10.23
N TRP A 42 15.98 4.10 9.61
CA TRP A 42 16.70 5.00 8.72
C TRP A 42 17.84 5.73 9.43
N THR A 43 17.67 6.11 10.70
CA THR A 43 18.72 6.78 11.49
C THR A 43 20.01 5.96 11.57
N HIS A 44 19.91 4.63 11.65
CA HIS A 44 21.11 3.77 11.63
C HIS A 44 21.73 3.69 10.23
N ILE A 45 20.89 3.56 9.20
CA ILE A 45 21.32 3.49 7.80
C ILE A 45 22.09 4.75 7.41
N ASP A 46 21.53 5.92 7.73
CA ASP A 46 22.11 7.23 7.42
C ASP A 46 23.43 7.46 8.16
N ARG A 47 23.51 7.04 9.43
CA ARG A 47 24.74 7.14 10.23
C ARG A 47 25.88 6.26 9.71
N VAL A 48 25.58 5.03 9.30
CA VAL A 48 26.61 4.07 8.86
C VAL A 48 27.15 4.41 7.47
N ALA A 49 26.33 4.93 6.56
CA ALA A 49 26.72 5.22 5.18
C ALA A 49 28.04 6.01 5.02
N PRO A 50 28.25 7.16 5.69
CA PRO A 50 29.51 7.89 5.59
C PRO A 50 30.70 7.15 6.23
N GLN A 51 30.47 6.34 7.27
CA GLN A 51 31.54 5.62 7.99
C GLN A 51 32.19 4.53 7.12
N VAL A 52 31.44 3.95 6.19
CA VAL A 52 31.92 2.89 5.30
C VAL A 52 32.05 3.35 3.84
N ALA A 53 32.35 4.65 3.67
CA ALA A 53 32.57 5.29 2.38
C ALA A 53 31.44 5.03 1.36
N TRP A 54 30.20 4.95 1.83
CA TRP A 54 28.99 4.78 1.02
C TRP A 54 28.93 3.48 0.21
N SER A 55 29.73 2.46 0.56
CA SER A 55 29.65 1.14 -0.10
C SER A 55 28.38 0.40 0.31
N PRO A 56 27.45 0.05 -0.61
CA PRO A 56 26.24 -0.68 -0.27
C PRO A 56 26.50 -2.02 0.40
N HIS A 57 27.60 -2.68 0.03
CA HIS A 57 28.00 -3.95 0.63
C HIS A 57 28.38 -3.76 2.09
N TYR A 58 29.27 -2.80 2.38
CA TYR A 58 29.71 -2.55 3.75
C TYR A 58 28.63 -1.92 4.61
N ILE A 59 27.73 -1.09 4.05
CA ILE A 59 26.58 -0.58 4.79
C ILE A 59 25.75 -1.74 5.34
N VAL A 60 25.41 -2.70 4.47
CA VAL A 60 24.60 -3.86 4.88
C VAL A 60 25.36 -4.75 5.85
N ALA A 61 26.63 -5.06 5.57
CA ALA A 61 27.45 -5.88 6.46
C ALA A 61 27.57 -5.28 7.86
N THR A 62 27.86 -3.98 7.97
CA THR A 62 27.96 -3.27 9.24
C THR A 62 26.62 -3.24 9.98
N LEU A 63 25.51 -2.94 9.30
CA LEU A 63 24.19 -2.92 9.91
C LEU A 63 23.73 -4.29 10.40
N GLN A 64 24.01 -5.35 9.63
CA GLN A 64 23.69 -6.72 10.00
C GLN A 64 24.58 -7.24 11.14
N GLY A 65 25.85 -6.82 11.19
CA GLY A 65 26.74 -7.15 12.30
C GLY A 65 26.34 -6.44 13.60
N GLN A 66 26.03 -5.14 13.53
CA GLN A 66 25.71 -4.33 14.73
C GLN A 66 24.28 -4.56 15.24
N TYR A 67 23.30 -4.71 14.33
CA TYR A 67 21.89 -4.88 14.70
C TYR A 67 21.27 -6.01 13.88
N PRO A 68 21.72 -7.27 14.07
CA PRO A 68 21.25 -8.42 13.28
C PRO A 68 19.73 -8.59 13.36
N ALA A 69 19.15 -8.37 14.54
CA ALA A 69 17.71 -8.45 14.74
C ALA A 69 16.93 -7.48 13.84
N LEU A 70 17.47 -6.28 13.55
CA LEU A 70 16.77 -5.24 12.79
C LEU A 70 17.02 -5.35 11.28
N PHE A 71 18.24 -5.72 10.87
CA PHE A 71 18.69 -5.62 9.46
C PHE A 71 19.00 -6.95 8.78
N ALA A 72 18.72 -8.11 9.39
CA ALA A 72 18.93 -9.43 8.77
C ALA A 72 18.31 -9.53 7.35
N GLY A 73 17.16 -8.89 7.13
CA GLY A 73 16.47 -8.87 5.83
C GLY A 73 16.91 -7.76 4.86
N LEU A 74 17.83 -6.87 5.24
CA LEU A 74 18.28 -5.78 4.38
C LEU A 74 19.28 -6.31 3.33
N HIS A 75 19.04 -5.99 2.06
CA HIS A 75 19.88 -6.47 0.97
C HIS A 75 20.69 -5.34 0.31
N ARG A 76 21.94 -5.63 -0.11
CA ARG A 76 22.85 -4.67 -0.74
C ARG A 76 22.26 -3.96 -1.96
N GLY A 77 21.48 -4.71 -2.76
CA GLY A 77 20.82 -4.17 -3.95
C GLY A 77 19.73 -3.15 -3.63
N THR A 78 19.13 -3.22 -2.43
CA THR A 78 18.18 -2.22 -1.94
C THR A 78 18.91 -0.92 -1.62
N VAL A 79 20.01 -0.99 -0.87
CA VAL A 79 20.84 0.17 -0.54
C VAL A 79 21.45 0.81 -1.80
N ALA A 80 21.91 0.01 -2.75
CA ALA A 80 22.49 0.51 -4.00
C ALA A 80 21.52 1.34 -4.84
N LYS A 81 20.20 1.07 -4.74
CA LYS A 81 19.15 1.85 -5.40
C LYS A 81 18.86 3.19 -4.71
N TRP A 82 19.20 3.32 -3.43
CA TRP A 82 19.00 4.54 -2.66
C TRP A 82 20.08 5.59 -2.88
N LEU A 83 21.26 5.17 -3.35
CA LEU A 83 22.36 6.08 -3.66
C LEU A 83 22.07 6.91 -4.91
N SER A 84 22.57 8.14 -4.93
CA SER A 84 22.50 8.96 -6.13
C SER A 84 23.34 8.34 -7.25
N LYS A 85 22.79 8.33 -8.48
CA LYS A 85 23.50 7.85 -9.68
C LYS A 85 24.68 8.76 -10.02
N ASN A 86 24.52 10.07 -9.82
CA ASN A 86 25.50 11.08 -10.20
C ASN A 86 26.61 11.23 -9.14
N ASN A 87 26.31 10.93 -7.88
CA ASN A 87 27.29 10.96 -6.81
C ASN A 87 26.98 9.84 -5.80
N ARG A 88 27.74 8.75 -5.87
CA ARG A 88 27.55 7.58 -5.00
C ARG A 88 27.91 7.83 -3.53
N ARG A 89 28.40 9.02 -3.16
CA ARG A 89 28.68 9.45 -1.79
C ARG A 89 27.53 10.25 -1.16
N ARG A 90 26.32 10.12 -1.68
CA ARG A 90 25.11 10.71 -1.10
C ARG A 90 23.87 9.90 -1.46
N TRP A 91 22.82 10.04 -0.67
CA TRP A 91 21.50 9.55 -1.02
C TRP A 91 20.94 10.27 -2.25
N SER A 92 20.11 9.56 -3.02
CA SER A 92 19.38 10.17 -4.12
C SER A 92 18.30 11.13 -3.61
N THR A 93 17.93 12.13 -4.41
CA THR A 93 16.84 13.06 -4.07
C THR A 93 15.54 12.31 -3.79
N ALA A 94 15.24 11.26 -4.58
CA ALA A 94 14.06 10.42 -4.37
C ALA A 94 14.11 9.68 -3.03
N THR A 95 15.29 9.21 -2.61
CA THR A 95 15.50 8.60 -1.30
C THR A 95 15.19 9.59 -0.18
N LEU A 96 15.75 10.80 -0.25
CA LEU A 96 15.53 11.83 0.77
C LEU A 96 14.05 12.23 0.86
N GLN A 97 13.36 12.38 -0.27
CA GLN A 97 11.91 12.61 -0.30
C GLN A 97 11.13 11.44 0.31
N ASN A 98 11.54 10.20 0.08
CA ASN A 98 10.90 9.04 0.70
C ASN A 98 11.11 9.03 2.22
N VAL A 99 12.29 9.41 2.71
CA VAL A 99 12.59 9.52 4.14
C VAL A 99 11.77 10.62 4.80
N GLU A 100 11.70 11.79 4.17
CA GLU A 100 10.90 12.93 4.64
C GLU A 100 9.41 12.57 4.73
N ARG A 101 8.90 11.87 3.70
CA ARG A 101 7.55 11.31 3.69
C ARG A 101 7.37 10.14 4.67
N ARG A 102 8.40 9.78 5.45
CA ARG A 102 8.47 8.60 6.36
C ARG A 102 8.08 7.30 5.65
N HIS A 103 8.33 7.26 4.34
CA HIS A 103 7.66 6.44 3.32
C HIS A 103 6.34 5.92 3.85
N ALA A 104 5.43 6.87 4.12
CA ALA A 104 4.14 6.57 4.67
C ALA A 104 3.50 5.52 3.75
N LEU A 105 3.49 4.28 4.25
CA LEU A 105 2.48 3.29 3.94
C LEU A 105 1.13 3.72 4.55
N ALA A 106 0.94 5.00 4.88
CA ALA A 106 -0.36 5.62 5.08
C ALA A 106 -1.15 5.45 3.78
N GLY A 107 -1.72 4.28 3.59
CA GLY A 107 -2.67 3.98 2.52
C GLY A 107 -2.21 4.29 1.10
N SER A 108 -0.90 4.29 0.80
CA SER A 108 -0.41 4.55 -0.57
C SER A 108 -0.58 3.36 -1.52
N GLY A 109 -1.07 2.21 -1.02
CA GLY A 109 -1.78 1.28 -1.87
C GLY A 109 -3.06 1.93 -2.36
N ARG A 110 -3.40 1.78 -3.65
CA ARG A 110 -4.57 2.40 -4.29
C ARG A 110 -5.82 2.43 -3.39
N ALA A 111 -6.08 1.38 -2.60
CA ALA A 111 -7.18 1.23 -1.65
C ALA A 111 -7.25 2.21 -0.45
N GLY A 112 -6.18 2.94 -0.12
CA GLY A 112 -6.09 3.72 1.12
C GLY A 112 -6.54 5.17 1.04
N ILE A 113 -6.72 5.74 -0.15
CA ILE A 113 -6.96 7.19 -0.28
C ILE A 113 -8.29 7.63 0.35
N LEU A 114 -9.32 6.79 0.30
CA LEU A 114 -10.59 7.06 0.97
C LEU A 114 -10.57 6.72 2.46
N THR A 115 -9.51 6.08 2.98
CA THR A 115 -9.43 5.73 4.42
C THR A 115 -9.37 6.98 5.31
N GLN A 116 -8.84 8.09 4.80
CA GLN A 116 -8.87 9.39 5.47
C GLN A 116 -10.25 10.08 5.41
N HIS A 117 -11.21 9.48 4.72
CA HIS A 117 -12.55 10.00 4.48
C HIS A 117 -13.62 8.94 4.81
N PRO A 118 -13.76 8.55 6.09
CA PRO A 118 -14.73 7.55 6.51
C PRO A 118 -16.18 7.91 6.13
N GLU A 119 -16.49 9.20 6.03
CA GLU A 119 -17.78 9.72 5.56
C GLU A 119 -18.08 9.30 4.12
N LEU A 120 -17.08 9.35 3.23
CA LEU A 120 -17.24 8.94 1.83
C LEU A 120 -17.37 7.43 1.73
N ILE A 121 -16.57 6.70 2.54
CA ILE A 121 -16.68 5.24 2.61
C ILE A 121 -18.10 4.85 3.03
N GLY A 122 -18.64 5.44 4.10
CA GLY A 122 -19.99 5.14 4.59
C GLY A 122 -21.06 5.30 3.53
N GLU A 123 -21.05 6.43 2.80
CA GLU A 123 -22.03 6.67 1.74
C GLU A 123 -21.87 5.71 0.54
N ILE A 124 -20.64 5.45 0.12
CA ILE A 124 -20.37 4.48 -0.95
C ILE A 124 -20.89 3.09 -0.54
N LYS A 125 -20.67 2.68 0.71
CA LYS A 125 -21.18 1.40 1.23
C LYS A 125 -22.69 1.36 1.11
N THR A 126 -23.39 2.35 1.64
CA THR A 126 -24.85 2.41 1.61
C THR A 126 -25.38 2.32 0.19
N ARG A 127 -24.90 3.15 -0.73
CA ARG A 127 -25.35 3.14 -2.14
C ARG A 127 -25.12 1.80 -2.83
N LEU A 128 -23.97 1.16 -2.61
CA LEU A 128 -23.70 -0.16 -3.16
C LEU A 128 -24.56 -1.25 -2.49
N GLN A 129 -24.81 -1.16 -1.19
CA GLN A 129 -25.68 -2.10 -0.47
C GLN A 129 -27.11 -2.00 -0.99
N ASP A 130 -27.63 -0.79 -1.18
CA ASP A 130 -28.99 -0.52 -1.65
C ASP A 130 -29.20 -1.06 -3.07
N LEU A 131 -28.23 -0.83 -3.98
CA LEU A 131 -28.25 -1.41 -5.32
C LEU A 131 -28.27 -2.94 -5.30
N ARG A 132 -27.50 -3.55 -4.38
CA ARG A 132 -27.51 -5.00 -4.24
C ARG A 132 -28.84 -5.52 -3.69
N ASN A 133 -29.40 -4.82 -2.71
CA ASN A 133 -30.67 -5.16 -2.08
C ASN A 133 -31.84 -5.03 -3.06
N SER A 134 -31.74 -4.13 -4.04
CA SER A 134 -32.72 -4.03 -5.14
C SER A 134 -32.52 -5.06 -6.25
N GLY A 135 -31.61 -6.03 -6.07
CA GLY A 135 -31.36 -7.11 -7.03
C GLY A 135 -30.41 -6.75 -8.17
N VAL A 136 -29.80 -5.55 -8.16
CA VAL A 136 -28.83 -5.16 -9.18
C VAL A 136 -27.50 -5.86 -8.96
N TRP A 137 -26.99 -6.50 -10.01
CA TRP A 137 -25.66 -7.10 -9.97
C TRP A 137 -24.57 -6.02 -9.98
N ILE A 138 -23.66 -6.09 -9.00
CA ILE A 138 -22.58 -5.12 -8.87
C ILE A 138 -21.30 -5.66 -9.50
N ASN A 139 -20.94 -5.08 -10.64
CA ASN A 139 -19.66 -5.30 -11.30
C ASN A 139 -18.69 -4.11 -11.03
N ARG A 140 -17.44 -4.24 -11.50
CA ARG A 140 -16.41 -3.21 -11.30
C ARG A 140 -16.77 -1.87 -11.94
N LEU A 141 -17.46 -1.89 -13.07
CA LEU A 141 -17.85 -0.68 -13.79
C LEU A 141 -18.92 0.08 -13.01
N LEU A 142 -19.98 -0.60 -12.56
CA LEU A 142 -21.03 0.00 -11.73
C LEU A 142 -20.45 0.52 -10.41
N GLY A 143 -19.60 -0.29 -9.78
CA GLY A 143 -18.85 0.11 -8.59
C GLY A 143 -18.05 1.38 -8.79
N ARG A 144 -17.34 1.46 -9.91
CA ARG A 144 -16.56 2.65 -10.30
C ARG A 144 -17.44 3.87 -10.45
N SER A 145 -18.58 3.74 -11.13
CA SER A 145 -19.53 4.84 -11.32
C SER A 145 -20.07 5.37 -9.99
N VAL A 146 -20.42 4.49 -9.05
CA VAL A 146 -20.89 4.88 -7.72
C VAL A 146 -19.79 5.59 -6.91
N VAL A 147 -18.57 5.06 -6.91
CA VAL A 147 -17.46 5.72 -6.20
C VAL A 147 -17.15 7.07 -6.83
N LEU A 148 -17.10 7.13 -8.17
CA LEU A 148 -16.86 8.39 -8.87
C LEU A 148 -17.95 9.41 -8.58
N SER A 149 -19.22 9.04 -8.60
CA SER A 149 -20.31 9.99 -8.36
C SER A 149 -20.24 10.58 -6.95
N VAL A 150 -19.99 9.75 -5.93
CA VAL A 150 -19.84 10.22 -4.54
C VAL A 150 -18.62 11.13 -4.40
N VAL A 151 -17.47 10.74 -4.97
CA VAL A 151 -16.24 11.54 -4.87
C VAL A 151 -16.37 12.86 -5.65
N GLN A 152 -16.93 12.85 -6.85
CA GLN A 152 -17.16 14.07 -7.65
C GLN A 152 -18.09 15.05 -6.93
N LEU A 153 -19.15 14.54 -6.28
CA LEU A 153 -20.12 15.37 -5.59
C LEU A 153 -19.55 16.01 -4.32
N LYS A 154 -18.73 15.27 -3.56
CA LYS A 154 -18.32 15.68 -2.21
C LYS A 154 -16.88 16.16 -2.08
N LYS A 155 -15.94 15.54 -2.81
CA LYS A 155 -14.50 15.82 -2.74
C LYS A 155 -13.81 15.62 -4.09
N PRO A 156 -14.14 16.44 -5.10
CA PRO A 156 -13.60 16.30 -6.46
C PRO A 156 -12.07 16.42 -6.50
N GLU A 157 -11.46 17.15 -5.58
CA GLU A 157 -10.01 17.31 -5.45
C GLU A 157 -9.26 15.99 -5.25
N LEU A 158 -9.93 14.95 -4.73
CA LEU A 158 -9.32 13.63 -4.60
C LEU A 158 -9.03 13.01 -5.97
N LEU A 159 -9.83 13.29 -6.99
CA LEU A 159 -9.63 12.72 -8.34
C LEU A 159 -8.38 13.26 -9.04
N GLN A 160 -7.81 14.37 -8.55
CA GLN A 160 -6.50 14.84 -9.00
C GLN A 160 -5.36 14.03 -8.39
N LYS A 161 -5.58 13.42 -7.22
CA LYS A 161 -4.58 12.67 -6.44
C LYS A 161 -4.55 11.18 -6.79
N PHE A 162 -5.66 10.62 -7.30
CA PHE A 162 -5.69 9.22 -7.72
C PHE A 162 -6.62 8.95 -8.90
N LYS A 163 -6.29 7.88 -9.63
CA LYS A 163 -7.17 7.32 -10.66
C LYS A 163 -8.06 6.23 -10.07
N CYS A 164 -9.37 6.48 -10.07
CA CYS A 164 -10.38 5.46 -9.76
C CYS A 164 -10.46 4.44 -10.91
N SER A 165 -9.60 3.42 -10.86
CA SER A 165 -9.53 2.32 -11.84
C SER A 165 -10.38 1.13 -11.42
N GLU A 166 -10.76 0.25 -12.36
CA GLU A 166 -11.48 -0.98 -12.00
C GLU A 166 -10.70 -1.90 -11.06
N GLN A 167 -9.38 -1.91 -11.17
CA GLN A 167 -8.53 -2.64 -10.22
C GLN A 167 -8.65 -2.05 -8.81
N TYR A 168 -8.66 -0.73 -8.69
CA TYR A 168 -8.91 -0.05 -7.41
C TYR A 168 -10.28 -0.41 -6.85
N ILE A 169 -11.33 -0.41 -7.69
CA ILE A 169 -12.68 -0.79 -7.26
C ILE A 169 -12.75 -2.25 -6.82
N GLY A 170 -12.08 -3.16 -7.52
CA GLY A 170 -11.95 -4.55 -7.09
C GLY A 170 -11.35 -4.65 -5.69
N GLN A 171 -10.23 -3.96 -5.46
CA GLN A 171 -9.59 -3.92 -4.13
C GLN A 171 -10.47 -3.24 -3.08
N PHE A 172 -11.19 -2.17 -3.42
CA PHE A 172 -12.12 -1.49 -2.53
C PHE A 172 -13.26 -2.43 -2.12
N MET A 173 -13.93 -3.07 -3.07
CA MET A 173 -15.04 -4.00 -2.79
C MET A 173 -14.57 -5.18 -1.95
N GLU A 174 -13.40 -5.75 -2.24
CA GLU A 174 -12.80 -6.79 -1.41
C GLU A 174 -12.51 -6.26 0.01
N SER A 175 -11.75 -5.18 0.11
CA SER A 175 -11.23 -4.70 1.40
C SER A 175 -12.25 -4.00 2.29
N ILE A 176 -13.33 -3.45 1.74
CA ILE A 176 -14.31 -2.62 2.46
C ILE A 176 -15.66 -3.32 2.60
N MET A 177 -16.06 -4.10 1.58
CA MET A 177 -17.35 -4.79 1.52
C MET A 177 -17.24 -6.32 1.68
N ASP A 178 -16.03 -6.88 1.64
CA ASP A 178 -15.80 -8.34 1.59
C ASP A 178 -16.46 -9.01 0.36
N TRP A 179 -16.54 -8.27 -0.75
CA TRP A 179 -17.14 -8.76 -1.98
C TRP A 179 -16.07 -9.16 -2.98
N SER A 180 -16.02 -10.46 -3.30
CA SER A 180 -15.26 -10.96 -4.44
C SER A 180 -16.07 -10.74 -5.72
N ILE A 181 -15.59 -9.85 -6.59
CA ILE A 181 -16.19 -9.64 -7.91
C ILE A 181 -15.77 -10.80 -8.80
N ARG A 182 -16.73 -11.63 -9.22
CA ARG A 182 -16.49 -12.72 -10.17
C ARG A 182 -15.85 -12.15 -11.44
N ARG A 183 -14.68 -12.68 -11.84
CA ARG A 183 -14.16 -12.44 -13.20
C ARG A 183 -15.08 -13.18 -14.16
N GLY A 184 -15.48 -12.54 -15.25
CA GLY A 184 -16.10 -13.27 -16.35
C GLY A 184 -15.18 -14.42 -16.76
N THR A 185 -15.71 -15.64 -16.78
CA THR A 185 -15.01 -16.82 -17.30
C THR A 185 -14.78 -16.62 -18.79
N GLN A 186 -13.52 -16.56 -19.24
CA GLN A 186 -13.15 -16.48 -20.67
C GLN A 186 -13.34 -17.82 -21.42
N ALA A 187 -14.28 -18.66 -20.97
CA ALA A 187 -14.52 -19.98 -21.55
C ALA A 187 -15.37 -19.95 -22.84
N ALA A 188 -15.83 -18.78 -23.29
CA ALA A 188 -16.72 -18.65 -24.44
C ALA A 188 -16.00 -18.38 -25.78
N ALA A 189 -14.68 -18.61 -25.87
CA ALA A 189 -13.89 -18.32 -27.08
C ALA A 189 -13.60 -19.55 -27.97
N HIS A 190 -14.26 -20.69 -27.72
CA HIS A 190 -14.17 -21.87 -28.59
C HIS A 190 -15.55 -22.23 -29.12
N THR A 191 -16.01 -21.47 -30.12
CA THR A 191 -16.96 -21.98 -31.11
C THR A 191 -16.12 -22.77 -32.13
N PRO A 192 -16.40 -24.06 -32.40
CA PRO A 192 -15.71 -24.76 -33.48
C PRO A 192 -16.08 -24.13 -34.82
N ASP A 193 -15.09 -24.01 -35.72
CA ASP A 193 -15.30 -23.62 -37.11
C ASP A 193 -16.07 -24.75 -37.83
N ASP A 194 -17.03 -24.37 -38.69
CA ASP A 194 -17.74 -25.28 -39.61
C ASP A 194 -16.78 -25.88 -40.65
#